data_AF-A0A1M5LS57-F1
#
_entry.id   AF-A0A1M5LS57-F1
#
_cell.length_a   1.000
_cell.length_b   1.000
_cell.length_c   1.000
_cell.angle_alpha   90.00
_cell.angle_beta   90.00
_cell.angle_gamma   90.00
#
_symmetry.space_group_name_H-M   'P 1'
#
loop_
_entity.id
_entity.type
_entity.pdbx_description
1 polymer ?
#
loop_
_entity_poly.entity_id
_entity_poly.type
_entity_poly.pdbx_seq_one_letter_code
_entity_poly.pdbx_strand_id
1 'polypeptide(L)'
;MKTTVITFAALSLSLTAFVSNPMVTEKTITTATSEQMAERVVSALRESSAEHYASLFPTVSDFHAVMEESAEIYGSSLQDAQSEFERTYHANLLPAVKASFESLLERGKEKGIDWKSIRYVGIELTENTSERFGAVPVTIVFASGAKEYRIKMDRAMVLDGQWKVSQFLKLV
;
A
#
# COMPACT_ATOMS: atom_id res chain seq x y z
N MET A 1 -37.93 28.05 25.66
CA MET A 1 -37.68 27.12 24.54
C MET A 1 -36.31 26.51 24.75
N LYS A 2 -36.23 25.18 24.87
CA LYS A 2 -35.00 24.45 25.19
C LYS A 2 -34.35 23.98 23.88
N THR A 3 -33.10 24.39 23.67
CA THR A 3 -32.27 24.03 22.52
C THR A 3 -31.69 22.64 22.76
N THR A 4 -32.17 21.64 22.02
CA THR A 4 -31.63 20.27 22.10
C THR A 4 -30.41 20.17 21.19
N VAL A 5 -29.24 20.09 21.81
CA VAL A 5 -27.97 19.78 21.16
C VAL A 5 -27.95 18.27 20.90
N ILE A 6 -27.93 17.87 19.63
CA ILE A 6 -27.72 16.48 19.22
C ILE A 6 -26.21 16.24 19.22
N THR A 7 -25.73 15.56 20.25
CA THR A 7 -24.33 15.17 20.38
C THR A 7 -24.09 13.93 19.52
N PHE A 8 -23.23 14.07 18.50
CA PHE A 8 -22.66 12.96 17.73
C PHE A 8 -21.82 12.10 18.68
N ALA A 9 -22.28 10.89 19.00
CA ALA A 9 -21.46 9.90 19.69
C ALA A 9 -20.48 9.31 18.69
N ALA A 10 -19.23 9.78 18.74
CA ALA A 10 -18.11 9.15 18.07
C ALA A 10 -17.84 7.79 18.74
N LEU A 11 -18.19 6.70 18.06
CA LEU A 11 -17.75 5.36 18.43
C LEU A 11 -16.26 5.23 18.12
N SER A 12 -15.43 5.54 19.11
CA SER A 12 -14.04 5.16 19.15
C SER A 12 -13.95 3.65 19.45
N LEU A 13 -13.88 2.83 18.41
CA LEU A 13 -13.54 1.42 18.53
C LEU A 13 -12.04 1.30 18.87
N SER A 14 -11.74 1.22 20.16
CA SER A 14 -10.45 0.80 20.67
C SER A 14 -10.28 -0.71 20.44
N LEU A 15 -9.60 -1.07 19.36
CA LEU A 15 -9.08 -2.41 19.08
C LEU A 15 -7.95 -2.72 20.07
N THR A 16 -8.29 -3.26 21.23
CA THR A 16 -7.31 -3.81 22.16
C THR A 16 -7.58 -5.28 22.40
N ALA A 17 -6.57 -6.08 22.05
CA ALA A 17 -6.30 -7.45 22.48
C ALA A 17 -7.20 -8.57 21.92
N PHE A 18 -6.83 -9.10 20.76
CA PHE A 18 -7.01 -10.52 20.50
C PHE A 18 -5.77 -11.29 20.96
N VAL A 19 -6.03 -12.24 21.85
CA VAL A 19 -5.10 -13.18 22.46
C VAL A 19 -4.47 -14.05 21.37
N SER A 20 -3.14 -14.01 21.31
CA SER A 20 -2.32 -14.80 20.39
C SER A 20 -2.48 -16.29 20.68
N ASN A 21 -2.98 -17.05 19.71
CA ASN A 21 -2.95 -18.51 19.72
C ASN A 21 -1.76 -18.95 18.84
N PRO A 22 -0.64 -19.47 19.37
CA PRO A 22 0.54 -19.75 18.57
C PRO A 22 0.46 -21.19 18.06
N MET A 23 -0.24 -21.41 16.95
CA MET A 23 -0.03 -22.62 16.14
C MET A 23 -0.55 -22.48 14.70
N VAL A 24 -0.04 -21.48 14.01
CA VAL A 24 0.08 -21.51 12.55
C VAL A 24 1.53 -21.20 12.25
N THR A 25 2.17 -21.99 11.40
CA THR A 25 3.54 -21.76 10.94
C THR A 25 3.57 -20.40 10.24
N GLU A 26 3.80 -19.33 11.00
CA GLU A 26 3.93 -17.96 10.51
C GLU A 26 5.07 -17.97 9.51
N LYS A 27 4.72 -17.87 8.22
CA LYS A 27 5.66 -17.50 7.18
C LYS A 27 6.06 -16.08 7.53
N THR A 28 7.12 -15.92 8.33
CA THR A 28 7.61 -14.63 8.80
C THR A 28 7.70 -13.72 7.59
N ILE A 29 6.90 -12.66 7.57
CA ILE A 29 6.89 -11.70 6.47
C ILE A 29 8.18 -10.91 6.64
N THR A 30 9.22 -11.35 5.94
CA THR A 30 10.58 -10.90 6.22
C THR A 30 10.88 -9.56 5.59
N THR A 31 11.86 -8.84 6.15
CA THR A 31 12.47 -7.65 5.54
C THR A 31 12.86 -7.90 4.07
N ALA A 32 13.31 -9.11 3.73
CA ALA A 32 13.70 -9.48 2.37
C ALA A 32 12.57 -9.32 1.33
N THR A 33 11.30 -9.58 1.67
CA THR A 33 10.20 -9.42 0.72
C THR A 33 9.82 -7.94 0.52
N SER A 34 10.03 -7.11 1.54
CA SER A 34 9.86 -5.65 1.44
C SER A 34 10.94 -5.00 0.57
N GLU A 35 12.20 -5.46 0.69
CA GLU A 35 13.31 -5.03 -0.17
C GLU A 35 13.05 -5.36 -1.64
N GLN A 36 12.56 -6.58 -1.93
CA GLN A 36 12.19 -6.98 -3.29
C GLN A 36 11.10 -6.08 -3.89
N MET A 37 10.08 -5.71 -3.11
CA MET A 37 9.08 -4.74 -3.55
C MET A 37 9.75 -3.38 -3.85
N ALA A 38 10.61 -2.88 -2.94
CA ALA A 38 11.27 -1.59 -3.12
C ALA A 38 12.19 -1.56 -4.36
N GLU A 39 12.96 -2.62 -4.60
CA GLU A 39 13.77 -2.77 -5.81
C GLU A 39 12.92 -2.74 -7.08
N ARG A 40 11.77 -3.43 -7.09
CA ARG A 40 10.85 -3.40 -8.23
C ARG A 40 10.23 -2.02 -8.44
N VAL A 41 9.93 -1.27 -7.37
CA VAL A 41 9.50 0.14 -7.48
C VAL A 41 10.60 0.98 -8.12
N VAL A 42 11.86 0.83 -7.68
CA VAL A 42 13.00 1.54 -8.27
C VAL A 42 13.20 1.14 -9.75
N SER A 43 13.02 -0.13 -10.11
CA SER A 43 13.07 -0.57 -11.51
C SER A 43 11.99 0.12 -12.35
N ALA A 44 10.74 0.14 -11.85
CA ALA A 44 9.64 0.81 -12.54
C ALA A 44 9.92 2.30 -12.75
N LEU A 45 10.48 2.99 -11.74
CA LEU A 45 10.91 4.39 -11.85
C LEU A 45 12.00 4.60 -12.92
N ARG A 46 13.02 3.73 -12.95
CA ARG A 46 14.09 3.77 -13.96
C ARG A 46 13.56 3.60 -15.38
N GLU A 47 12.62 2.70 -15.54
CA GLU A 47 11.95 2.42 -16.80
C GLU A 47 10.87 3.47 -17.14
N SER A 48 10.51 4.33 -16.17
CA SER A 48 9.37 5.24 -16.27
C SER A 48 8.09 4.52 -16.69
N SER A 49 7.88 3.31 -16.18
CA SER A 49 6.75 2.44 -16.56
C SER A 49 5.68 2.40 -15.48
N ALA A 50 4.56 3.07 -15.74
CA ALA A 50 3.39 3.04 -14.85
C ALA A 50 2.77 1.64 -14.78
N GLU A 51 2.87 0.85 -15.85
CA GLU A 51 2.43 -0.54 -15.91
C GLU A 51 3.26 -1.43 -14.98
N HIS A 52 4.59 -1.29 -15.01
CA HIS A 52 5.47 -2.04 -14.12
C HIS A 52 5.18 -1.68 -12.66
N TYR A 53 4.99 -0.40 -12.35
CA TYR A 53 4.59 0.02 -11.00
C TYR A 53 3.21 -0.53 -10.60
N ALA A 54 2.20 -0.42 -11.49
CA ALA A 54 0.85 -0.90 -11.23
C ALA A 54 0.78 -2.43 -11.04
N SER A 55 1.71 -3.20 -11.61
CA SER A 55 1.82 -4.65 -11.37
C SER A 55 2.19 -5.01 -9.92
N LEU A 56 2.67 -4.04 -9.14
CA LEU A 56 2.98 -4.19 -7.72
C LEU A 56 1.78 -3.86 -6.82
N PHE A 57 0.72 -3.29 -7.39
CA PHE A 57 -0.51 -2.98 -6.66
C PHE A 57 -1.32 -4.27 -6.44
N PRO A 58 -2.12 -4.39 -5.36
CA PRO A 58 -2.95 -5.57 -5.17
C PRO A 58 -3.92 -5.78 -6.31
N THR A 59 -4.13 -7.03 -6.67
CA THR A 59 -5.10 -7.42 -7.68
C THR A 59 -6.53 -7.41 -7.11
N VAL A 60 -7.53 -7.50 -7.99
CA VAL A 60 -8.93 -7.70 -7.57
C VAL A 60 -9.07 -8.93 -6.67
N SER A 61 -8.39 -10.03 -7.02
CA SER A 61 -8.39 -11.26 -6.22
C SER A 61 -7.79 -11.04 -4.83
N ASP A 62 -6.72 -10.24 -4.72
CA ASP A 62 -6.10 -9.93 -3.44
C ASP A 62 -7.11 -9.17 -2.54
N PHE A 63 -7.86 -8.22 -3.10
CA PHE A 63 -8.90 -7.49 -2.36
C PHE A 63 -10.11 -8.36 -2.03
N HIS A 64 -10.54 -9.24 -2.93
CA HIS A 64 -11.63 -10.19 -2.66
C HIS A 64 -11.28 -11.11 -1.49
N ALA A 65 -10.03 -11.59 -1.39
CA ALA A 65 -9.57 -12.38 -0.26
C ALA A 65 -9.64 -11.61 1.08
N VAL A 66 -9.30 -10.32 1.07
CA VAL A 66 -9.45 -9.45 2.26
C VAL A 66 -10.94 -9.27 2.63
N MET A 67 -11.81 -9.10 1.64
CA MET A 67 -13.26 -8.99 1.87
C MET A 67 -13.87 -10.28 2.42
N GLU A 68 -13.40 -11.44 1.95
CA GLU A 68 -13.80 -12.77 2.42
C GLU A 68 -13.37 -13.02 3.87
N GLU A 69 -12.17 -12.60 4.26
CA GLU A 69 -11.72 -12.66 5.65
C GLU A 69 -12.64 -11.84 6.58
N SER A 70 -13.26 -10.78 6.04
CA SER A 70 -14.23 -9.93 6.73
C SER A 70 -15.69 -10.24 6.34
N ALA A 71 -15.99 -11.44 5.84
CA ALA A 71 -17.30 -11.79 5.28
C ALA A 71 -18.47 -11.55 6.25
N GLU A 72 -18.23 -11.69 7.56
CA GLU A 72 -19.24 -11.42 8.60
C GLU A 72 -19.79 -9.98 8.55
N ILE A 73 -18.97 -9.01 8.13
CA ILE A 73 -19.37 -7.59 8.00
C ILE A 73 -20.34 -7.43 6.82
N TYR A 74 -20.13 -8.19 5.75
CA TYR A 74 -20.91 -8.09 4.51
C TYR A 74 -22.16 -8.99 4.51
N GLY A 75 -22.15 -10.08 5.27
CA GLY A 75 -23.25 -11.05 5.34
C GLY A 75 -23.64 -11.55 3.95
N SER A 76 -24.94 -11.50 3.63
CA SER A 76 -25.45 -11.94 2.33
C SER A 76 -25.07 -11.02 1.16
N SER A 77 -24.48 -9.84 1.41
CA SER A 77 -24.14 -8.86 0.38
C SER A 77 -22.69 -8.95 -0.11
N LEU A 78 -21.91 -9.91 0.37
CA LEU A 78 -20.48 -10.03 0.04
C LEU A 78 -20.23 -10.09 -1.47
N GLN A 79 -21.00 -10.91 -2.20
CA GLN A 79 -20.83 -11.09 -3.64
C GLN A 79 -21.14 -9.80 -4.43
N ASP A 80 -22.20 -9.09 -4.04
CA ASP A 80 -22.56 -7.80 -4.65
C ASP A 80 -21.47 -6.75 -4.38
N ALA A 81 -20.97 -6.71 -3.14
CA ALA A 81 -19.88 -5.82 -2.75
C ALA A 81 -18.58 -6.12 -3.52
N GLN A 82 -18.21 -7.40 -3.71
CA GLN A 82 -17.05 -7.81 -4.49
C GLN A 82 -17.18 -7.37 -5.96
N SER A 83 -18.37 -7.50 -6.54
CA SER A 83 -18.66 -7.10 -7.92
C SER A 83 -18.59 -5.57 -8.10
N GLU A 84 -19.14 -4.81 -7.14
CA GLU A 84 -19.06 -3.35 -7.16
C GLU A 84 -17.62 -2.85 -6.93
N PHE A 85 -16.86 -3.52 -6.07
CA PHE A 85 -15.45 -3.23 -5.85
C PHE A 85 -14.64 -3.45 -7.12
N GLU A 86 -14.83 -4.56 -7.84
CA GLU A 86 -14.11 -4.85 -9.09
C GLU A 86 -14.34 -3.74 -10.13
N ARG A 87 -15.58 -3.29 -10.30
CA ARG A 87 -15.90 -2.16 -11.17
C ARG A 87 -15.14 -0.89 -10.75
N THR A 88 -15.14 -0.59 -9.46
CA THR A 88 -14.43 0.59 -8.90
C THR A 88 -12.91 0.46 -9.04
N TYR A 89 -12.38 -0.74 -8.89
CA TYR A 89 -10.96 -1.04 -9.03
C TYR A 89 -10.46 -0.68 -10.42
N HIS A 90 -11.16 -1.15 -11.46
CA HIS A 90 -10.76 -0.90 -12.84
C HIS A 90 -11.05 0.54 -13.28
N ALA A 91 -12.19 1.11 -12.89
CA ALA A 91 -12.57 2.45 -13.33
C ALA A 91 -11.80 3.57 -12.63
N ASN A 92 -11.42 3.38 -11.36
CA ASN A 92 -10.92 4.47 -10.51
C ASN A 92 -9.57 4.16 -9.87
N LEU A 93 -9.42 3.02 -9.16
CA LEU A 93 -8.22 2.77 -8.36
C LEU A 93 -6.98 2.55 -9.23
N LEU A 94 -7.05 1.64 -10.21
CA LEU A 94 -5.90 1.34 -11.06
C LEU A 94 -5.43 2.57 -11.88
N PRO A 95 -6.33 3.38 -12.48
CA PRO A 95 -5.94 4.65 -13.07
C PRO A 95 -5.30 5.63 -12.08
N ALA A 96 -5.83 5.75 -10.85
CA ALA A 96 -5.28 6.64 -9.83
C ALA A 96 -3.87 6.21 -9.39
N VAL A 97 -3.60 4.90 -9.30
CA VAL A 97 -2.26 4.35 -9.04
C VAL A 97 -1.27 4.80 -10.11
N LYS A 98 -1.63 4.64 -11.40
CA LYS A 98 -0.78 5.07 -12.52
C LYS A 98 -0.54 6.58 -12.52
N ALA A 99 -1.60 7.37 -12.34
CA ALA A 99 -1.49 8.83 -12.28
C ALA A 99 -0.61 9.31 -11.11
N SER A 100 -0.68 8.63 -9.95
CA SER A 100 0.18 8.94 -8.80
C SER A 100 1.67 8.72 -9.12
N PHE A 101 1.98 7.65 -9.84
CA PHE A 101 3.33 7.32 -10.28
C PHE A 101 3.85 8.32 -11.31
N GLU A 102 3.03 8.71 -12.28
CA GLU A 102 3.39 9.75 -13.26
C GLU A 102 3.63 11.11 -12.56
N SER A 103 2.77 11.48 -11.61
CA SER A 103 2.97 12.70 -10.81
C SER A 103 4.28 12.67 -10.01
N LEU A 104 4.66 11.50 -9.48
CA LEU A 104 5.93 11.31 -8.80
C LEU A 104 7.11 11.55 -9.75
N LEU A 105 7.05 10.99 -10.97
CA LEU A 105 8.09 11.18 -11.98
C LEU A 105 8.27 12.66 -12.34
N GLU A 106 7.19 13.39 -12.57
CA GLU A 106 7.26 14.82 -12.90
C GLU A 106 7.88 15.63 -11.74
N ARG A 107 7.44 15.41 -10.49
CA ARG A 107 8.01 16.09 -9.32
C ARG A 107 9.50 15.79 -9.11
N GLY A 108 9.95 14.58 -9.44
CA GLY A 108 11.39 14.28 -9.37
C GLY A 108 12.19 14.96 -10.47
N LYS A 109 11.64 15.06 -11.69
CA LYS A 109 12.28 15.83 -12.77
C LYS A 109 12.44 17.30 -12.36
N GLU A 110 11.41 17.90 -11.76
CA GLU A 110 11.46 19.26 -11.21
C GLU A 110 12.55 19.44 -10.13
N LYS A 111 12.88 18.37 -9.39
CA LYS A 111 13.98 18.34 -8.40
C LYS A 111 15.33 17.96 -8.99
N GLY A 112 15.43 17.77 -10.32
CA GLY A 112 16.66 17.40 -11.01
C GLY A 112 17.07 15.93 -10.82
N ILE A 113 16.11 15.04 -10.54
CA ILE A 113 16.35 13.60 -10.47
C ILE A 113 16.41 13.04 -11.89
N ASP A 114 17.53 12.42 -12.25
CA ASP A 114 17.62 11.61 -13.45
C ASP A 114 17.13 10.19 -13.13
N TRP A 115 15.85 9.94 -13.41
CA TRP A 115 15.19 8.67 -13.15
C TRP A 115 15.92 7.48 -13.78
N LYS A 116 16.57 7.63 -14.94
CA LYS A 116 17.21 6.49 -15.62
C LYS A 116 18.47 6.01 -14.90
N SER A 117 19.14 6.89 -14.16
CA SER A 117 20.39 6.60 -13.45
C SER A 117 20.22 6.34 -11.95
N ILE A 118 18.98 6.31 -11.45
CA ILE A 118 18.78 6.05 -10.02
C ILE A 118 19.23 4.64 -9.64
N ARG A 119 19.72 4.50 -8.40
CA ARG A 119 20.07 3.21 -7.80
C ARG A 119 19.32 3.03 -6.49
N TYR A 120 18.86 1.80 -6.25
CA TYR A 120 18.32 1.41 -4.96
C TYR A 120 19.41 1.54 -3.88
N VAL A 121 19.05 2.06 -2.71
CA VAL A 121 19.95 2.20 -1.55
C VAL A 121 19.45 1.35 -0.39
N GLY A 122 18.15 1.41 -0.10
CA GLY A 122 17.58 0.65 1.01
C GLY A 122 16.10 0.95 1.22
N ILE A 123 15.54 0.31 2.23
CA ILE A 123 14.17 0.49 2.67
C ILE A 123 14.17 0.75 4.18
N GLU A 124 13.39 1.73 4.61
CA GLU A 124 13.16 2.04 6.01
C GLU A 124 11.71 1.64 6.34
N LEU A 125 11.56 0.70 7.28
CA LEU A 125 10.27 0.28 7.83
C LEU A 125 10.08 0.95 9.18
N THR A 126 8.89 1.51 9.41
CA THR A 126 8.54 2.09 10.71
C THR A 126 8.15 1.01 11.72
N GLU A 127 7.54 -0.06 11.25
CA GLU A 127 7.03 -1.17 12.04
C GLU A 127 7.19 -2.48 11.24
N ASN A 128 7.34 -3.61 11.94
CA ASN A 128 7.24 -4.92 11.31
C ASN A 128 5.80 -5.43 11.51
N THR A 129 5.25 -6.13 10.52
CA THR A 129 3.96 -6.82 10.67
C THR A 129 4.14 -8.32 10.43
N SER A 130 3.55 -9.14 11.30
CA SER A 130 3.37 -10.58 11.06
C SER A 130 1.94 -10.91 10.59
N GLU A 131 1.08 -9.90 10.46
CA GLU A 131 -0.31 -10.08 10.06
C GLU A 131 -0.40 -10.55 8.60
N ARG A 132 -1.33 -11.47 8.35
CA ARG A 132 -1.64 -11.98 7.01
C ARG A 132 -2.07 -10.85 6.07
N PHE A 133 -2.85 -9.91 6.61
CA PHE A 133 -3.32 -8.70 5.93
C PHE A 133 -2.96 -7.50 6.79
N GLY A 134 -2.04 -6.66 6.32
CA GLY A 134 -1.55 -5.50 7.06
C GLY A 134 -1.30 -4.29 6.17
N ALA A 135 -1.17 -3.12 6.80
CA ALA A 135 -0.74 -1.90 6.13
C ALA A 135 0.34 -1.21 6.94
N VAL A 136 1.53 -1.06 6.36
CA VAL A 136 2.72 -0.54 7.03
C VAL A 136 3.30 0.64 6.26
N PRO A 137 3.67 1.76 6.92
CA PRO A 137 4.40 2.84 6.27
C PRO A 137 5.80 2.40 5.88
N VAL A 138 6.16 2.66 4.63
CA VAL A 138 7.46 2.30 4.03
C VAL A 138 8.12 3.54 3.45
N THR A 139 9.43 3.69 3.67
CA THR A 139 10.24 4.66 2.94
C THR A 139 11.28 3.94 2.09
N ILE A 140 11.24 4.18 0.78
CA ILE A 140 12.25 3.67 -0.16
C ILE A 140 13.32 4.73 -0.32
N VAL A 141 14.57 4.35 -0.08
CA VAL A 141 15.75 5.20 -0.26
C VAL A 141 16.42 4.85 -1.58
N PHE A 142 16.68 5.85 -2.40
CA PHE A 142 17.39 5.71 -3.67
C PHE A 142 18.34 6.88 -3.88
N ALA A 143 19.33 6.71 -4.75
CA ALA A 143 20.28 7.77 -5.08
C ALA A 143 20.21 8.12 -6.56
N SER A 144 20.34 9.40 -6.89
CA SER A 144 20.61 9.91 -8.24
C SER A 144 21.95 10.65 -8.21
N GLY A 145 22.96 10.07 -8.85
CA GLY A 145 24.35 10.51 -8.72
C GLY A 145 24.83 10.41 -7.27
N ALA A 146 25.31 11.53 -6.71
CA ALA A 146 25.80 11.62 -5.33
C ALA A 146 24.71 11.99 -4.30
N LYS A 147 23.48 12.28 -4.74
CA LYS A 147 22.39 12.71 -3.85
C LYS A 147 21.44 11.55 -3.56
N GLU A 148 21.06 11.41 -2.29
CA GLU A 148 20.03 10.48 -1.84
C GLU A 148 18.66 11.17 -1.76
N TYR A 149 17.63 10.41 -2.08
CA TYR A 149 16.23 10.81 -2.10
C TYR A 149 15.39 9.72 -1.45
N ARG A 150 14.20 10.12 -1.00
CA ARG A 150 13.27 9.23 -0.30
C ARG A 150 11.89 9.29 -0.93
N ILE A 151 11.31 8.11 -1.15
CA ILE A 151 9.90 7.96 -1.49
C ILE A 151 9.19 7.36 -0.29
N LYS A 152 8.24 8.10 0.27
CA LYS A 152 7.38 7.62 1.34
C LYS A 152 6.09 7.05 0.75
N MET A 153 5.74 5.84 1.20
CA MET A 153 4.42 5.23 1.06
C MET A 153 3.79 5.16 2.44
N ASP A 154 2.72 5.92 2.64
CA ASP A 154 2.06 5.98 3.96
C ASP A 154 1.41 4.63 4.33
N ARG A 155 1.05 3.80 3.34
CA ARG A 155 0.41 2.50 3.52
C ARG A 155 0.87 1.51 2.43
N ALA A 156 2.01 0.87 2.58
CA ALA A 156 2.29 -0.34 1.80
C ALA A 156 1.49 -1.50 2.38
N MET A 157 0.95 -2.36 1.54
CA MET A 157 0.10 -3.46 1.98
C MET A 157 0.90 -4.74 2.06
N VAL A 158 0.56 -5.57 3.03
CA VAL A 158 1.07 -6.92 3.19
C VAL A 158 -0.11 -7.86 3.02
N LEU A 159 -0.13 -8.64 1.95
CA LEU A 159 -1.23 -9.55 1.61
C LEU A 159 -0.66 -10.94 1.39
N ASP A 160 -1.05 -11.90 2.23
CA ASP A 160 -0.57 -13.29 2.18
C ASP A 160 0.98 -13.41 2.16
N GLY A 161 1.65 -12.55 2.92
CA GLY A 161 3.11 -12.51 3.01
C GLY A 161 3.81 -11.84 1.83
N GLN A 162 3.06 -11.21 0.92
CA GLN A 162 3.61 -10.40 -0.17
C GLN A 162 3.42 -8.92 0.10
N TRP A 163 4.49 -8.14 -0.09
CA TRP A 163 4.40 -6.69 -0.06
C TRP A 163 3.86 -6.15 -1.38
N LYS A 164 2.90 -5.25 -1.27
CA LYS A 164 2.21 -4.59 -2.38
C LYS A 164 2.25 -3.08 -2.16
N VAL A 165 2.38 -2.34 -3.26
CA VAL A 165 2.41 -0.88 -3.19
C VAL A 165 1.00 -0.31 -3.02
N SER A 166 0.89 0.98 -2.70
CA SER A 166 -0.38 1.71 -2.74
C SER A 166 -0.33 2.89 -3.69
N GLN A 167 -1.48 3.53 -3.92
CA GLN A 167 -1.59 4.75 -4.72
C GLN A 167 -0.97 6.00 -4.05
N PHE A 168 -0.49 5.89 -2.80
CA PHE A 168 -0.07 7.04 -1.99
C PHE A 168 1.45 7.15 -1.90
N LEU A 169 2.10 7.33 -3.05
CA LEU A 169 3.53 7.63 -3.15
C LEU A 169 3.80 9.12 -3.00
N LYS A 170 4.84 9.48 -2.25
CA LYS A 170 5.32 10.86 -2.13
C LYS A 170 6.83 10.92 -2.13
N LEU A 171 7.40 11.79 -2.97
CA LEU A 171 8.81 12.18 -2.87
C LEU A 171 8.96 13.14 -1.67
N VAL A 172 9.83 12.81 -0.72
CA VAL A 172 10.09 13.62 0.49
C VAL A 172 11.51 14.18 0.49
#